data_AF-A0A963QCX7-F1
#
_entry.id   AF-A0A963QCX7-F1
#
_cell.length_a   1.000
_cell.length_b   1.000
_cell.length_c   1.000
_cell.angle_alpha   90.00
_cell.angle_beta   90.00
_cell.angle_gamma   90.00
#
_symmetry.space_group_name_H-M   'P 1'
#
loop_
_entity.id
_entity.type
_entity.pdbx_description
1 polymer ?
#
loop_
_entity_poly.entity_id
_entity_poly.type
_entity_poly.pdbx_seq_one_letter_code
_entity_poly.pdbx_strand_id
1 'polypeptide(L)' 'MSGTQDRLVYMANQIARNFAVQGEAVAIAATARHILDFWDPRMREAILAGDRAGLSDIAAGAIARLQASP' A
#
# COMPACT_ATOMS: atom_id res chain seq x y z
N MET A 1 10.48 -14.92 1.89
CA MET A 1 9.80 -13.69 2.33
C MET A 1 10.42 -13.27 3.64
N SER A 2 10.87 -12.01 3.77
CA SER A 2 11.42 -11.49 5.04
C SER A 2 10.24 -11.03 5.91
N GLY A 3 10.27 -11.29 7.22
CA GLY A 3 9.18 -10.91 8.12
C GLY A 3 8.83 -9.42 8.09
N THR A 4 9.77 -8.56 7.70
CA THR A 4 9.52 -7.12 7.47
C THR A 4 8.57 -6.88 6.30
N GLN A 5 8.71 -7.59 5.19
CA GLN A 5 7.88 -7.40 4.00
C GLN A 5 6.45 -7.87 4.26
N ASP A 6 6.28 -9.03 4.90
CA ASP A 6 4.96 -9.55 5.26
C ASP A 6 4.23 -8.59 6.21
N ARG A 7 4.97 -7.93 7.10
CA ARG A 7 4.41 -6.89 7.98
C ARG A 7 3.95 -5.66 7.21
N LEU A 8 4.72 -5.20 6.22
CA LEU A 8 4.34 -4.06 5.37
C LEU A 8 3.09 -4.38 4.53
N VAL A 9 3.03 -5.57 3.93
CA VAL A 9 1.85 -6.06 3.20
C VAL A 9 0.62 -6.09 4.11
N TYR A 10 0.77 -6.65 5.32
CA TYR A 10 -0.31 -6.65 6.31
C TYR A 10 -0.81 -5.25 6.65
N MET A 11 0.10 -4.31 6.94
CA MET A 11 -0.27 -2.93 7.25
C MET A 11 -0.96 -2.21 6.09
N ALA A 12 -0.45 -2.36 4.86
CA ALA A 12 -1.07 -1.79 3.66
C ALA A 12 -2.51 -2.31 3.47
N ASN A 13 -2.73 -3.61 3.69
CA ASN A 13 -4.05 -4.22 3.62
C ASN A 13 -5.01 -3.72 4.70
N GLN A 14 -4.51 -3.45 5.92
CA GLN A 14 -5.35 -2.87 6.97
C GLN A 14 -5.82 -1.46 6.61
N ILE A 15 -4.92 -0.62 6.07
CA ILE A 15 -5.27 0.73 5.59
C ILE A 15 -6.30 0.64 4.46
N ALA A 16 -6.05 -0.23 3.48
CA ALA A 16 -6.96 -0.46 2.36
C ALA A 16 -8.36 -0.89 2.80
N ARG A 17 -8.45 -1.82 3.78
CA ARG A 17 -9.73 -2.28 4.33
C ARG A 17 -10.52 -1.12 4.96
N ASN A 18 -9.85 -0.21 5.67
CA ASN A 18 -10.51 0.93 6.29
C ASN A 18 -11.13 1.88 5.26
N PHE A 19 -10.47 2.08 4.11
CA PHE A 19 -10.98 2.93 3.05
C PHE A 19 -11.96 2.23 2.09
N ALA A 20 -12.03 0.90 2.08
CA ALA A 20 -12.84 0.13 1.14
C ALA A 20 -14.33 0.52 1.11
N VAL A 21 -14.87 0.99 2.25
CA VAL A 21 -16.27 1.46 2.35
C VAL A 21 -16.59 2.69 1.49
N GLN A 22 -15.56 3.41 1.03
CA GLN A 22 -15.70 4.61 0.20
C GLN A 22 -15.73 4.30 -1.30
N GLY A 23 -15.60 3.02 -1.69
CA GLY A 23 -15.50 2.57 -3.07
C GLY A 23 -14.04 2.43 -3.52
N GLU A 24 -13.81 1.51 -4.45
CA GLU A 24 -12.46 1.02 -4.82
C GLU A 24 -11.52 2.14 -5.31
N ALA A 25 -11.96 2.97 -6.25
CA ALA A 25 -11.13 4.05 -6.80
C ALA A 25 -10.70 5.08 -5.74
N VAL A 26 -11.63 5.45 -4.84
CA VAL A 26 -11.36 6.36 -3.73
C VAL A 26 -10.42 5.68 -2.73
N ALA A 27 -10.66 4.40 -2.42
CA ALA A 27 -9.84 3.65 -1.48
C ALA A 27 -8.39 3.48 -1.96
N ILE A 28 -8.18 3.23 -3.25
CA ILE A 28 -6.83 3.17 -3.85
C ILE A 28 -6.10 4.50 -3.66
N ALA A 29 -6.76 5.62 -4.02
CA ALA A 29 -6.15 6.94 -3.90
C ALA A 29 -5.86 7.31 -2.44
N ALA A 30 -6.81 7.06 -1.53
CA ALA A 30 -6.66 7.34 -0.11
C ALA A 30 -5.57 6.49 0.55
N THR A 31 -5.48 5.20 0.19
CA THR A 31 -4.44 4.30 0.69
C THR A 31 -3.06 4.74 0.23
N ALA A 32 -2.89 5.09 -1.05
CA ALA A 32 -1.63 5.60 -1.58
C ALA A 32 -1.22 6.89 -0.87
N ARG A 33 -2.16 7.82 -0.68
CA ARG A 33 -1.91 9.07 0.03
C ARG A 33 -1.52 8.84 1.49
N HIS A 34 -2.20 7.94 2.19
CA HIS A 34 -1.88 7.60 3.57
C HIS A 34 -0.47 7.02 3.71
N ILE A 35 -0.09 6.09 2.82
CA ILE A 35 1.26 5.53 2.81
C ILE A 35 2.29 6.63 2.53
N LEU A 36 2.02 7.51 1.57
CA LEU A 36 2.93 8.63 1.26
C LEU A 36 3.13 9.57 2.47
N ASP A 37 2.05 9.94 3.16
CA ASP A 37 2.09 10.94 4.23
C ASP A 37 2.66 10.39 5.54
N PHE A 38 2.42 9.11 5.86
CA PHE A 38 2.69 8.58 7.20
C PHE A 38 3.77 7.50 7.26
N TRP A 39 4.15 6.87 6.15
CA TRP A 39 5.23 5.88 6.19
C TRP A 39 6.60 6.53 6.03
N ASP A 40 7.55 6.03 6.80
CA ASP A 40 8.97 6.38 6.64
C ASP A 40 9.45 6.06 5.21
N PRO A 41 10.33 6.87 4.61
CA PRO A 41 10.87 6.62 3.28
C PRO A 41 11.36 5.17 3.06
N ARG A 42 12.02 4.56 4.06
CA ARG A 42 12.54 3.19 3.96
C ARG A 42 11.43 2.14 3.88
N MET A 43 10.30 2.37 4.56
CA MET A 43 9.15 1.48 4.47
C MET A 43 8.53 1.52 3.07
N ARG A 44 8.44 2.73 2.47
CA ARG A 44 7.95 2.91 1.11
C ARG A 44 8.89 2.22 0.11
N GLU A 45 10.19 2.44 0.21
CA GLU A 45 11.17 1.74 -0.64
C GLU A 45 11.06 0.22 -0.51
N ALA A 46 10.96 -0.30 0.71
CA ALA A 46 10.85 -1.73 0.96
C ALA A 46 9.58 -2.35 0.36
N ILE A 47 8.41 -1.72 0.50
CA ILE A 47 7.17 -2.24 -0.09
C ILE A 47 7.17 -2.11 -1.62
N LEU A 48 7.79 -1.06 -2.16
CA LEU A 48 7.89 -0.86 -3.62
C LEU A 48 8.81 -1.91 -4.26
N ALA A 49 9.92 -2.26 -3.59
CA ALA A 49 10.89 -3.27 -4.04
C ALA A 49 10.43 -4.71 -3.83
N GLY A 50 9.52 -4.96 -2.89
CA GLY A 50 8.90 -6.26 -2.67
C GLY A 50 8.00 -6.69 -3.84
N ASP A 51 7.59 -7.97 -3.85
CA ASP A 51 6.53 -8.42 -4.74
C ASP A 51 5.16 -7.86 -4.29
N ARG A 52 4.12 -8.14 -5.09
CA ARG A 52 2.73 -7.75 -4.76
C ARG A 52 1.94 -8.91 -4.14
N ALA A 53 2.61 -10.00 -3.78
CA ALA A 53 1.95 -11.18 -3.24
C ALA A 53 1.31 -10.85 -1.88
N GLY A 54 0.06 -11.25 -1.72
CA GLY A 54 -0.68 -11.02 -0.47
C GLY A 54 -1.23 -9.60 -0.28
N LEU A 55 -0.96 -8.65 -1.19
CA LEU A 55 -1.68 -7.38 -1.20
C LEU A 55 -3.12 -7.61 -1.67
N SER A 56 -4.07 -6.90 -1.05
CA SER A 56 -5.42 -6.80 -1.60
C SER A 56 -5.41 -5.95 -2.88
N ASP A 57 -6.46 -6.05 -3.70
CA ASP A 57 -6.55 -5.30 -4.96
C ASP A 57 -6.41 -3.78 -4.74
N ILE A 58 -7.05 -3.24 -3.69
CA ILE A 58 -6.93 -1.82 -3.32
C ILE A 58 -5.50 -1.47 -2.91
N ALA A 59 -4.84 -2.31 -2.09
CA ALA A 59 -3.47 -2.05 -1.66
C ALA A 59 -2.49 -2.16 -2.85
N ALA A 60 -2.66 -3.16 -3.72
CA ALA A 60 -1.86 -3.32 -4.93
C ALA A 60 -2.01 -2.12 -5.87
N GLY A 61 -3.24 -1.65 -6.09
CA GLY A 61 -3.52 -0.43 -6.86
C GLY A 61 -2.89 0.82 -6.25
N ALA A 62 -2.89 0.93 -4.92
CA ALA A 62 -2.25 2.03 -4.21
C ALA A 62 -0.73 2.03 -4.40
N ILE A 63 -0.07 0.87 -4.29
CA ILE A 63 1.37 0.75 -4.52
C ILE A 63 1.72 1.03 -5.98
N ALA A 64 0.94 0.55 -6.94
CA ALA A 64 1.12 0.87 -8.36
C ALA A 64 1.04 2.38 -8.63
N ARG A 65 0.10 3.09 -7.96
CA ARG A 65 -0.03 4.54 -8.05
C ARG A 65 1.19 5.30 -7.51
N LEU A 66 1.79 4.81 -6.42
CA LEU A 66 3.02 5.39 -5.85
C LEU A 66 4.21 5.24 -6.80
N GLN A 67 4.31 4.12 -7.55
CA GLN A 67 5.37 3.92 -8.55
C GLN A 67 5.22 4.82 -9.78
N ALA A 68 3.98 5.19 -10.13
CA ALA A 68 3.69 6.04 -11.28
C ALA A 68 3.82 7.55 -10.99
N SER A 69 4.03 7.93 -9.72
CA SER A 69 4.22 9.32 -9.32
C SER A 69 5.72 9.63 -9.28
N PRO A 70 6.20 10.69 -9.98
CA PRO A 70 7.61 11.06 -10.03
C PRO A 70 8.17 11.56 -8.69
#